data_AF-A0A8H6CW86-F1
#
_entry.id   AF-A0A8H6CW86-F1
#
_cell.length_a   1.000
_cell.length_b   1.000
_cell.length_c   1.000
_cell.angle_alpha   90.00
_cell.angle_beta   90.00
_cell.angle_gamma   90.00
#
_symmetry.space_group_name_H-M   'P 1'
#
loop_
_entity.id
_entity.type
_entity.pdbx_description
1 polymer ?
#
loop_
_entity_poly.entity_id
_entity_poly.type
_entity_poly.pdbx_seq_one_letter_code
_entity_poly.pdbx_strand_id
1 'polypeptide(L)'
;EDMDMDGSVYEDLGEVDDNSEEEEDDSDISSASDDDNGDDGGDIFSPSYDKNEEGNSANGPEQGIPLTTLAELVFGLSLAPCTERLTDGQPSSTVLVYFSGILAFSKATNSFPNARAYTPYLSGLIYIQRLIFLERALPLRPYNSLRIERRPRFKQLRRLKQVHRRYMVMGSQSSFEEFVSLRAYGCVAARNDMPSCLLYWSDDGQSVGWGQGVEISMGQFRALTEYLIKEVNSLCNSLMFGLEPDI
;
A
#
# COMPACT_ATOMS: atom_id res chain seq x y z
N GLU A 1 -6.45 -17.81 -65.87
CA GLU A 1 -5.14 -17.14 -65.89
C GLU A 1 -4.79 -16.85 -64.46
N ASP A 2 -3.99 -17.78 -63.95
CA ASP A 2 -3.50 -17.87 -62.60
C ASP A 2 -2.44 -16.80 -62.35
N MET A 3 -2.47 -16.16 -61.19
CA MET A 3 -1.34 -15.38 -60.69
C MET A 3 -1.03 -15.86 -59.27
N ASP A 4 -0.18 -16.89 -59.22
CA ASP A 4 0.69 -17.18 -58.10
C ASP A 4 1.72 -16.06 -57.96
N MET A 5 1.87 -15.49 -56.76
CA MET A 5 3.09 -14.83 -56.33
C MET A 5 3.34 -15.12 -54.86
N ASP A 6 4.26 -16.06 -54.69
CA ASP A 6 5.06 -16.40 -53.52
C ASP A 6 5.89 -15.20 -53.04
N GLY A 7 6.22 -15.17 -51.74
CA GLY A 7 7.07 -14.15 -51.15
C GLY A 7 7.06 -14.12 -49.63
N SER A 8 7.25 -15.27 -48.97
CA SER A 8 7.56 -15.33 -47.55
C SER A 8 8.94 -14.72 -47.27
N VAL A 9 9.01 -13.69 -46.43
CA VAL A 9 10.25 -13.27 -45.77
C VAL A 9 10.02 -13.35 -44.27
N TYR A 10 10.44 -14.48 -43.71
CA TYR A 10 10.68 -14.64 -42.28
C TYR A 10 12.06 -14.03 -42.00
N GLU A 11 12.10 -12.85 -41.38
CA GLU A 11 13.34 -12.36 -40.80
C GLU A 11 13.49 -12.93 -39.39
N ASP A 12 14.34 -13.95 -39.34
CA ASP A 12 15.09 -14.46 -38.21
C ASP A 12 15.95 -13.34 -37.58
N LEU A 13 15.65 -13.00 -36.32
CA LEU A 13 16.53 -12.19 -35.49
C LEU A 13 16.61 -12.80 -34.09
N GLY A 14 17.59 -13.68 -33.93
CA GLY A 14 18.57 -13.58 -32.86
C GLY A 14 18.18 -14.19 -31.52
N GLU A 15 18.70 -15.39 -31.28
CA GLU A 15 18.90 -15.95 -29.95
C GLU A 15 19.59 -14.94 -29.02
N VAL A 16 19.00 -14.71 -27.85
CA VAL A 16 19.70 -14.14 -26.70
C VAL A 16 19.67 -15.22 -25.64
N ASP A 17 20.80 -15.90 -25.54
CA ASP A 17 21.08 -16.91 -24.53
C ASP A 17 21.50 -16.26 -23.21
N ASP A 18 20.94 -16.85 -22.16
CA ASP A 18 21.35 -16.94 -20.75
C ASP A 18 21.83 -15.71 -19.95
N ASN A 19 21.08 -15.42 -18.88
CA ASN A 19 21.45 -15.88 -17.53
C ASN A 19 20.86 -14.94 -16.47
N SER A 20 19.79 -15.36 -15.80
CA SER A 20 19.39 -14.75 -14.52
C SER A 20 18.78 -15.82 -13.63
N GLU A 21 19.71 -16.50 -12.95
CA GLU A 21 19.60 -17.31 -11.73
C GLU A 21 18.23 -17.23 -11.03
N GLU A 22 17.49 -18.34 -11.15
CA GLU A 22 16.31 -18.66 -10.36
C GLU A 22 16.77 -19.10 -8.95
N GLU A 23 16.58 -18.23 -7.95
CA GLU A 23 16.72 -18.63 -6.56
C GLU A 23 15.38 -19.21 -6.08
N GLU A 24 15.23 -20.53 -6.29
CA GLU A 24 14.23 -21.37 -5.66
C GLU A 24 14.61 -21.59 -4.18
N ASP A 25 14.03 -20.82 -3.26
CA ASP A 25 14.07 -21.12 -1.83
C ASP A 25 12.89 -22.01 -1.43
N ASP A 26 13.04 -23.30 -1.76
CA ASP A 26 12.25 -24.39 -1.20
C ASP A 26 12.67 -24.63 0.26
N SER A 27 11.97 -23.98 1.19
CA SER A 27 12.01 -24.38 2.60
C SER A 27 10.78 -25.24 2.96
N ASP A 28 11.05 -26.54 2.98
CA ASP A 28 10.26 -27.66 3.46
C ASP A 28 9.27 -27.32 4.59
N ILE A 29 7.98 -27.42 4.26
CA ILE A 29 6.91 -27.57 5.25
C ILE A 29 6.98 -28.97 5.86
N SER A 30 7.76 -29.13 6.92
CA SER A 30 7.68 -30.32 7.77
C SER A 30 6.33 -30.33 8.49
N SER A 31 5.46 -31.25 8.10
CA SER A 31 4.27 -31.64 8.83
C SER A 31 4.67 -32.27 10.16
N ALA A 32 4.41 -31.60 11.28
CA ALA A 32 4.46 -32.21 12.61
C ALA A 32 3.05 -32.19 13.22
N SER A 33 2.63 -33.39 13.56
CA SER A 33 1.37 -33.85 14.12
C SER A 33 0.98 -33.18 15.46
N ASP A 34 -0.34 -33.11 15.69
CA ASP A 34 -0.99 -32.80 16.96
C ASP A 34 -0.61 -33.82 18.07
N ASP A 35 -0.43 -33.31 19.29
CA ASP A 35 -0.72 -33.89 20.63
C ASP A 35 0.16 -33.13 21.66
N ASP A 36 -0.16 -32.87 22.92
CA ASP A 36 -1.36 -32.74 23.74
C ASP A 36 -0.83 -32.18 25.10
N ASN A 37 -1.68 -31.48 25.85
CA ASN A 37 -1.61 -31.20 27.29
C ASN A 37 -0.39 -30.49 27.94
N GLY A 38 -0.68 -29.34 28.56
CA GLY A 38 0.22 -28.62 29.46
C GLY A 38 -0.47 -27.45 30.14
N ASP A 39 -1.17 -27.75 31.23
CA ASP A 39 -1.60 -26.82 32.29
C ASP A 39 -0.37 -26.16 32.93
N ASP A 40 -0.29 -24.82 32.95
CA ASP A 40 0.26 -24.09 34.10
C ASP A 40 -0.09 -22.59 34.04
N GLY A 41 -0.37 -22.04 35.21
CA GLY A 41 -0.83 -20.68 35.45
C GLY A 41 0.24 -19.62 35.19
N GLY A 42 -0.23 -18.46 34.73
CA GLY A 42 0.62 -17.28 34.52
C GLY A 42 -0.21 -16.02 34.45
N ASP A 43 -0.31 -15.37 35.60
CA ASP A 43 -1.01 -14.12 35.88
C ASP A 43 -0.51 -12.96 34.98
N ILE A 44 -1.38 -12.39 34.12
CA ILE A 44 -1.07 -11.18 33.33
C ILE A 44 -2.30 -10.27 33.26
N PHE A 45 -2.23 -9.20 34.06
CA PHE A 45 -2.77 -7.85 33.88
C PHE A 45 -3.96 -7.68 32.91
N SER A 46 -5.16 -7.58 33.47
CA SER A 46 -6.31 -6.98 32.80
C SER A 46 -6.30 -5.45 32.99
N PRO A 47 -6.30 -4.63 31.93
CA PRO A 47 -6.61 -3.22 32.06
C PRO A 47 -8.07 -3.06 32.50
N SER A 48 -8.28 -2.47 33.67
CA SER A 48 -9.57 -1.99 34.15
C SER A 48 -10.04 -0.87 33.24
N TYR A 49 -11.05 -1.14 32.41
CA TYR A 49 -11.86 -0.08 31.81
C TYR A 49 -12.96 0.24 32.82
N ASP A 50 -12.88 1.43 33.39
CA ASP A 50 -13.82 1.96 34.36
C ASP A 50 -15.27 1.77 33.89
N LYS A 51 -16.06 1.19 34.79
CA LYS A 51 -17.51 1.16 34.71
C LYS A 51 -18.04 2.31 35.56
N ASN A 52 -19.03 2.99 34.96
CA ASN A 52 -20.07 3.84 35.55
C ASN A 52 -19.78 5.34 35.50
N GLU A 53 -20.63 6.09 34.79
CA GLU A 53 -21.56 6.99 35.46
C GLU A 53 -22.89 7.02 34.70
N GLU A 54 -23.93 6.50 35.35
CA GLU A 54 -25.33 6.76 35.01
C GLU A 54 -25.67 8.19 35.43
N GLY A 55 -25.61 9.13 34.48
CA GLY A 55 -26.14 10.48 34.63
C GLY A 55 -27.48 10.61 33.91
N ASN A 56 -28.57 10.44 34.65
CA ASN A 56 -29.92 10.71 34.17
C ASN A 56 -30.11 12.22 33.99
N SER A 57 -30.26 12.73 32.76
CA SER A 57 -30.77 14.09 32.52
C SER A 57 -31.41 14.26 31.15
N ALA A 58 -32.70 14.61 31.24
CA ALA A 58 -33.48 15.46 30.34
C ALA A 58 -33.75 15.01 28.89
N ASN A 59 -35.04 14.81 28.63
CA ASN A 59 -35.66 14.67 27.32
C ASN A 59 -35.38 15.88 26.40
N GLY A 60 -34.82 15.60 25.22
CA GLY A 60 -34.96 16.39 24.00
C GLY A 60 -35.02 15.42 22.80
N PRO A 61 -35.94 15.58 21.82
CA PRO A 61 -36.05 14.67 20.69
C PRO A 61 -35.08 15.11 19.59
N GLU A 62 -33.79 14.95 19.82
CA GLU A 62 -32.80 14.85 18.74
C GLU A 62 -32.04 13.55 18.95
N GLN A 63 -32.71 12.44 18.66
CA GLN A 63 -32.10 11.11 18.67
C GLN A 63 -31.18 10.99 17.47
N GLY A 64 -30.01 11.61 17.57
CA GLY A 64 -28.90 11.34 16.67
C GLY A 64 -28.55 9.85 16.70
N ILE A 65 -28.15 9.32 15.55
CA ILE A 65 -27.68 7.93 15.45
C ILE A 65 -26.50 7.77 16.44
N PRO A 66 -26.52 6.76 17.34
CA PRO A 66 -25.41 6.54 18.26
C PRO A 66 -24.10 6.42 17.49
N LEU A 67 -23.03 7.06 18.00
CA LEU A 67 -21.72 7.07 17.32
C LEU A 67 -21.21 5.65 17.03
N THR A 68 -21.51 4.69 17.92
CA THR A 68 -21.22 3.27 17.72
C THR A 68 -21.90 2.73 16.47
N THR A 69 -23.22 2.94 16.33
CA THR A 69 -24.01 2.55 15.16
C THR A 69 -23.49 3.21 13.89
N LEU A 70 -23.14 4.50 13.94
CA LEU A 70 -22.55 5.19 12.80
C LEU A 70 -21.22 4.55 12.37
N ALA A 71 -20.34 4.23 13.32
CA ALA A 71 -19.08 3.56 13.04
C ALA A 71 -19.29 2.15 12.43
N GLU A 72 -20.29 1.39 12.92
CA GLU A 72 -20.66 0.10 12.31
C GLU A 72 -21.11 0.28 10.86
N LEU A 73 -21.94 1.29 10.57
CA LEU A 73 -22.41 1.58 9.21
C LEU A 73 -21.27 2.04 8.29
N VAL A 74 -20.36 2.87 8.78
CA VAL A 74 -19.16 3.29 8.02
C VAL A 74 -18.27 2.09 7.70
N PHE A 75 -18.08 1.17 8.65
CA PHE A 75 -17.36 -0.07 8.40
C PHE A 75 -18.10 -0.97 7.39
N GLY A 76 -19.41 -1.08 7.49
CA GLY A 76 -20.23 -1.80 6.51
C GLY A 76 -20.11 -1.20 5.10
N LEU A 77 -20.14 0.12 5.00
CA LEU A 77 -19.98 0.85 3.75
C LEU A 77 -18.59 0.69 3.16
N SER A 78 -17.52 0.66 3.97
CA SER A 78 -16.16 0.43 3.47
C SER A 78 -15.93 -1.04 3.08
N LEU A 79 -16.58 -1.98 3.77
CA LEU A 79 -16.52 -3.40 3.45
C LEU A 79 -17.29 -3.76 2.17
N ALA A 80 -18.43 -3.10 1.91
CA ALA A 80 -19.28 -3.37 0.75
C ALA A 80 -18.53 -3.40 -0.59
N PRO A 81 -17.78 -2.34 -1.00
CA PRO A 81 -17.04 -2.34 -2.26
C PRO A 81 -15.86 -3.33 -2.27
N CYS A 82 -15.30 -3.68 -1.11
CA CYS A 82 -14.24 -4.69 -1.02
C CYS A 82 -14.77 -6.12 -1.22
N THR A 83 -16.06 -6.35 -1.03
CA THR A 83 -16.72 -7.67 -1.14
C THR A 83 -17.68 -7.76 -2.33
N GLU A 84 -17.68 -6.74 -3.18
CA GLU A 84 -18.45 -6.71 -4.41
C GLU A 84 -17.98 -7.83 -5.35
N ARG A 85 -18.94 -8.47 -6.03
CA ARG A 85 -18.63 -9.52 -7.02
C ARG A 85 -18.40 -8.90 -8.38
N LEU A 86 -17.45 -9.43 -9.14
CA LEU A 86 -17.29 -9.06 -10.53
C LEU A 86 -18.53 -9.49 -11.33
N THR A 87 -18.96 -8.63 -12.24
CA THR A 87 -19.94 -8.93 -13.28
C THR A 87 -19.19 -9.42 -14.52
N ASP A 88 -19.57 -10.58 -15.05
CA ASP A 88 -18.96 -11.22 -16.22
C ASP A 88 -17.43 -11.40 -16.15
N GLY A 89 -16.88 -11.53 -14.94
CA GLY A 89 -15.44 -11.68 -14.71
C GLY A 89 -14.62 -10.43 -15.05
N GLN A 90 -15.26 -9.29 -15.30
CA GLN A 90 -14.58 -8.03 -15.64
C GLN A 90 -14.25 -7.24 -14.36
N PRO A 91 -12.97 -6.96 -14.05
CA PRO A 91 -12.60 -6.24 -12.82
C PRO A 91 -13.12 -4.80 -12.78
N SER A 92 -13.22 -4.16 -13.95
CA SER A 92 -13.77 -2.82 -14.14
C SER A 92 -15.26 -2.69 -13.78
N SER A 93 -15.97 -3.81 -13.58
CA SER A 93 -17.36 -3.81 -13.13
C SER A 93 -17.51 -3.48 -11.64
N THR A 94 -16.43 -3.58 -10.85
CA THR A 94 -16.47 -3.27 -9.42
C THR A 94 -16.24 -1.79 -9.17
N VAL A 95 -16.99 -1.23 -8.22
CA VAL A 95 -16.92 0.19 -7.86
C VAL A 95 -15.52 0.58 -7.41
N LEU A 96 -14.84 -0.31 -6.69
CA LEU A 96 -13.53 -0.02 -6.12
C LEU A 96 -12.44 0.08 -7.20
N VAL A 97 -12.46 -0.81 -8.20
CA VAL A 97 -11.51 -0.78 -9.33
C VAL A 97 -11.80 0.41 -10.24
N TYR A 98 -13.08 0.74 -10.46
CA TYR A 98 -13.43 1.95 -11.19
C TYR A 98 -12.95 3.22 -10.47
N PHE A 99 -13.18 3.29 -9.16
CA PHE A 99 -12.73 4.41 -8.33
C PHE A 99 -11.20 4.54 -8.31
N SER A 100 -10.44 3.44 -8.28
CA SER A 100 -8.98 3.51 -8.34
C SER A 100 -8.50 4.11 -9.65
N GLY A 101 -9.17 3.84 -10.77
CA GLY A 101 -8.89 4.48 -12.06
C GLY A 101 -9.11 6.00 -12.03
N ILE A 102 -10.16 6.47 -11.34
CA ILE A 102 -10.39 7.91 -11.14
C ILE A 102 -9.30 8.53 -10.26
N LEU A 103 -8.86 7.84 -9.20
CA LEU A 103 -7.73 8.28 -8.37
C LEU A 103 -6.42 8.39 -9.17
N ALA A 104 -6.31 7.62 -10.26
CA ALA A 104 -5.20 7.74 -11.19
C ALA A 104 -5.31 9.00 -12.07
N PHE A 105 -6.33 9.84 -11.97
CA PHE A 105 -6.44 11.02 -12.82
C PHE A 105 -5.93 12.28 -12.12
N SER A 106 -4.88 12.89 -12.66
CA SER A 106 -4.37 14.17 -12.19
C SER A 106 -5.09 15.32 -12.89
N LYS A 107 -5.90 16.08 -12.15
CA LYS A 107 -6.56 17.29 -12.67
C LYS A 107 -5.54 18.38 -13.06
N ALA A 108 -4.38 18.42 -12.42
CA ALA A 108 -3.37 19.45 -12.67
C ALA A 108 -2.69 19.28 -14.04
N THR A 109 -2.42 18.04 -14.45
CA THR A 109 -1.78 17.72 -15.74
C THR A 109 -2.78 17.27 -16.80
N ASN A 110 -4.06 17.12 -16.43
CA ASN A 110 -5.12 16.56 -17.27
C ASN A 110 -4.72 15.21 -17.90
N SER A 111 -3.95 14.42 -17.15
CA SER A 111 -3.31 13.18 -17.63
C SER A 111 -3.23 12.14 -16.51
N PHE A 112 -3.01 10.89 -16.91
CA PHE A 112 -2.68 9.81 -15.97
C PHE A 112 -1.19 9.90 -15.57
N PRO A 113 -0.86 9.69 -14.28
CA PRO A 113 0.51 9.58 -13.82
C PRO A 113 1.13 8.31 -14.40
N ASN A 114 2.46 8.30 -14.49
CA ASN A 114 3.20 7.12 -14.89
C ASN A 114 3.05 5.99 -13.85
N ALA A 115 3.47 4.78 -14.23
CA ALA A 115 3.33 3.61 -13.38
C ALA A 115 4.06 3.80 -12.04
N ARG A 116 5.23 4.46 -12.06
CA ARG A 116 6.00 4.79 -10.85
C ARG A 116 5.22 5.64 -9.85
N ALA A 117 4.51 6.66 -10.31
CA ALA A 117 3.74 7.55 -9.46
C ALA A 117 2.39 6.95 -9.01
N TYR A 118 1.81 6.03 -9.79
CA TYR A 118 0.53 5.40 -9.45
C TYR A 118 0.64 4.18 -8.52
N THR A 119 1.72 3.39 -8.64
CA THR A 119 1.93 2.16 -7.86
C THR A 119 1.82 2.34 -6.32
N PRO A 120 2.26 3.46 -5.72
CA PRO A 120 2.01 3.75 -4.30
C PRO A 120 0.52 3.82 -3.93
N TYR A 121 -0.34 4.38 -4.80
CA TYR A 121 -1.79 4.43 -4.55
C TYR A 121 -2.40 3.03 -4.52
N LEU A 122 -2.04 2.17 -5.47
CA LEU A 122 -2.45 0.76 -5.46
C LEU A 122 -1.97 0.05 -4.19
N SER A 123 -0.73 0.30 -3.76
CA SER A 123 -0.19 -0.25 -2.50
C SER A 123 -1.01 0.19 -1.29
N GLY A 124 -1.44 1.46 -1.25
CA GLY A 124 -2.33 1.99 -0.22
C GLY A 124 -3.70 1.31 -0.21
N LEU A 125 -4.32 1.12 -1.39
CA LEU A 125 -5.60 0.43 -1.51
C LEU A 125 -5.53 -1.04 -1.07
N ILE A 126 -4.46 -1.76 -1.43
CA ILE A 126 -4.20 -3.13 -0.98
C ILE A 126 -4.08 -3.15 0.55
N TYR A 127 -3.32 -2.22 1.13
CA TYR A 127 -3.13 -2.15 2.58
C TYR A 127 -4.45 -1.89 3.32
N ILE A 128 -5.25 -0.93 2.86
CA ILE A 128 -6.58 -0.63 3.44
C ILE A 128 -7.49 -1.86 3.36
N GLN A 129 -7.53 -2.55 2.23
CA GLN A 129 -8.31 -3.78 2.10
C GLN A 129 -7.85 -4.88 3.06
N ARG A 130 -6.53 -5.06 3.26
CA ARG A 130 -6.00 -6.00 4.27
C ARG A 130 -6.55 -5.70 5.65
N LEU A 131 -6.57 -4.42 6.05
CA LEU A 131 -7.12 -4.01 7.35
C LEU A 131 -8.63 -4.26 7.45
N ILE A 132 -9.39 -3.93 6.40
CA ILE A 132 -10.84 -4.15 6.35
C ILE A 132 -11.16 -5.65 6.45
N PHE A 133 -10.44 -6.50 5.72
CA PHE A 133 -10.63 -7.95 5.78
C PHE A 133 -10.18 -8.54 7.11
N LEU A 134 -9.12 -8.01 7.73
CA LEU A 134 -8.69 -8.40 9.06
C LEU A 134 -9.77 -8.09 10.11
N GLU A 135 -10.34 -6.88 10.08
CA GLU A 135 -11.43 -6.50 10.98
C GLU A 135 -12.70 -7.33 10.70
N ARG A 136 -13.01 -7.64 9.44
CA ARG A 136 -14.12 -8.54 9.09
C ARG A 136 -13.90 -9.95 9.62
N ALA A 137 -12.67 -10.45 9.56
CA ALA A 137 -12.31 -11.79 10.01
C ALA A 137 -12.27 -11.91 11.54
N LEU A 138 -11.67 -10.95 12.23
CA LEU A 138 -11.35 -11.02 13.65
C LEU A 138 -11.65 -9.70 14.38
N PRO A 139 -12.92 -9.26 14.40
CA PRO A 139 -13.25 -7.97 14.99
C PRO A 139 -13.08 -8.00 16.51
N LEU A 140 -12.59 -6.90 17.08
CA LEU A 140 -12.39 -6.81 18.53
C LEU A 140 -13.72 -6.80 19.30
N ARG A 141 -14.74 -6.17 18.70
CA ARG A 141 -16.10 -6.00 19.22
C ARG A 141 -17.11 -6.57 18.21
N PRO A 142 -18.28 -7.04 18.65
CA PRO A 142 -19.30 -7.47 17.70
C PRO A 142 -19.86 -6.25 16.95
N TYR A 143 -20.16 -6.42 15.65
CA TYR A 143 -20.93 -5.46 14.87
C TYR A 143 -22.36 -5.98 14.74
N ASN A 144 -23.25 -5.49 15.59
CA ASN A 144 -24.61 -6.04 15.69
C ASN A 144 -25.45 -5.74 14.44
N SER A 145 -25.31 -4.54 13.87
CA SER A 145 -26.02 -4.13 12.65
C SER A 145 -25.59 -4.94 11.42
N LEU A 146 -24.31 -5.33 11.36
CA LEU A 146 -23.73 -6.09 10.25
C LEU A 146 -23.77 -7.61 10.48
N ARG A 147 -24.30 -8.06 11.62
CA ARG A 147 -24.31 -9.47 12.06
C ARG A 147 -22.91 -10.11 12.04
N ILE A 148 -21.89 -9.36 12.47
CA ILE A 148 -20.51 -9.86 12.56
C ILE A 148 -20.19 -10.12 14.02
N GLU A 149 -19.94 -11.38 14.34
CA GLU A 149 -19.57 -11.76 15.69
C GLU A 149 -18.14 -11.35 16.04
N ARG A 150 -17.92 -11.03 17.31
CA ARG A 150 -16.60 -10.80 17.90
C ARG A 150 -15.63 -11.95 17.58
N ARG A 151 -14.34 -11.66 17.49
CA ARG A 151 -13.29 -12.68 17.34
C ARG A 151 -13.39 -13.75 18.45
N PRO A 152 -13.35 -15.05 18.10
CA PRO A 152 -13.35 -16.11 19.09
C PRO A 152 -12.01 -16.15 19.85
N ARG A 153 -11.99 -16.74 21.06
CA ARG A 153 -10.74 -16.96 21.80
C ARG A 153 -9.83 -17.98 21.12
N PHE A 154 -10.41 -19.04 20.57
CA PHE A 154 -9.71 -20.13 19.89
C PHE A 154 -10.07 -20.17 18.41
N LYS A 155 -9.26 -20.86 17.59
CA LYS A 155 -9.52 -21.09 16.14
C LYS A 155 -9.63 -19.81 15.30
N GLN A 156 -8.98 -18.71 15.73
CA GLN A 156 -8.94 -17.44 14.99
C GLN A 156 -8.37 -17.62 13.58
N LEU A 157 -7.29 -18.41 13.45
CA LEU A 157 -6.66 -18.71 12.16
C LEU A 157 -7.64 -19.35 11.16
N ARG A 158 -8.57 -20.20 11.63
CA ARG A 158 -9.58 -20.81 10.76
C ARG A 158 -10.50 -19.76 10.14
N ARG A 159 -10.95 -18.78 10.94
CA ARG A 159 -11.81 -17.68 10.49
C ARG A 159 -11.06 -16.74 9.55
N LEU A 160 -9.80 -16.44 9.86
CA LEU A 160 -8.92 -15.65 8.98
C LEU A 160 -8.70 -16.34 7.64
N LYS A 161 -8.35 -17.63 7.63
CA LYS A 161 -8.16 -18.43 6.40
C LYS A 161 -9.41 -18.46 5.54
N GLN A 162 -10.60 -18.47 6.14
CA GLN A 162 -11.86 -18.43 5.39
C GLN A 162 -12.04 -17.11 4.63
N VAL A 163 -11.78 -15.96 5.28
CA VAL A 163 -11.84 -14.65 4.63
C VAL A 163 -10.73 -14.53 3.58
N HIS A 164 -9.51 -14.95 3.92
CA HIS A 164 -8.35 -14.93 3.04
C HIS A 164 -8.62 -15.70 1.74
N ARG A 165 -9.04 -16.96 1.82
CA ARG A 165 -9.36 -17.79 0.63
C ARG A 165 -10.47 -17.19 -0.23
N ARG A 166 -11.39 -16.46 0.37
CA ARG A 166 -12.55 -15.92 -0.33
C ARG A 166 -12.26 -14.63 -1.08
N TYR A 167 -11.35 -13.80 -0.60
CA TYR A 167 -11.15 -12.46 -1.16
C TYR A 167 -9.70 -12.09 -1.44
N MET A 168 -8.71 -12.79 -0.87
CA MET A 168 -7.31 -12.34 -0.90
C MET A 168 -6.37 -13.28 -1.65
N VAL A 169 -6.88 -14.37 -2.18
CA VAL A 169 -6.10 -15.36 -2.95
C VAL A 169 -6.26 -15.07 -4.45
N MET A 170 -5.24 -15.40 -5.24
CA MET A 170 -5.33 -15.37 -6.70
C MET A 170 -6.46 -16.29 -7.20
N GLY A 171 -7.23 -15.84 -8.18
CA GLY A 171 -8.45 -16.49 -8.65
C GLY A 171 -9.68 -16.29 -7.76
N SER A 172 -9.62 -15.43 -6.73
CA SER A 172 -10.77 -15.15 -5.86
C SER A 172 -11.83 -14.28 -6.53
N GLN A 173 -11.52 -13.67 -7.68
CA GLN A 173 -12.40 -12.73 -8.38
C GLN A 173 -12.88 -11.65 -7.39
N SER A 174 -11.93 -10.96 -6.80
CA SER A 174 -12.18 -9.83 -5.91
C SER A 174 -11.44 -8.59 -6.39
N SER A 175 -11.87 -7.41 -5.93
CA SER A 175 -11.13 -6.17 -6.15
C SER A 175 -9.70 -6.22 -5.59
N PHE A 176 -9.45 -7.06 -4.58
CA PHE A 176 -8.14 -7.20 -3.97
C PHE A 176 -7.13 -7.84 -4.93
N GLU A 177 -7.55 -8.95 -5.55
CA GLU A 177 -6.74 -9.68 -6.53
C GLU A 177 -6.35 -8.76 -7.69
N GLU A 178 -7.32 -8.01 -8.21
CA GLU A 178 -7.08 -7.07 -9.31
C GLU A 178 -6.02 -6.02 -8.93
N PHE A 179 -6.10 -5.47 -7.72
CA PHE A 179 -5.10 -4.50 -7.28
C PHE A 179 -3.71 -5.11 -7.09
N VAL A 180 -3.62 -6.36 -6.62
CA VAL A 180 -2.34 -7.06 -6.55
C VAL A 180 -1.76 -7.26 -7.95
N SER A 181 -2.58 -7.69 -8.91
CA SER A 181 -2.21 -7.85 -10.32
C SER A 181 -1.75 -6.52 -10.94
N LEU A 182 -2.56 -5.47 -10.83
CA LEU A 182 -2.24 -4.13 -11.33
C LEU A 182 -0.98 -3.55 -10.69
N ARG A 183 -0.76 -3.80 -9.40
CA ARG A 183 0.46 -3.37 -8.70
C ARG A 183 1.68 -4.10 -9.23
N ALA A 184 1.60 -5.42 -9.44
CA ALA A 184 2.70 -6.21 -9.99
C ALA A 184 3.04 -5.72 -11.41
N TYR A 185 2.02 -5.51 -12.25
CA TYR A 185 2.20 -4.91 -13.57
C TYR A 185 2.83 -3.51 -13.49
N GLY A 186 2.33 -2.64 -12.61
CA GLY A 186 2.85 -1.30 -12.40
C GLY A 186 4.30 -1.28 -11.95
N CYS A 187 4.73 -2.22 -11.10
CA CYS A 187 6.13 -2.38 -10.71
C CYS A 187 7.04 -2.71 -11.91
N VAL A 188 6.59 -3.56 -12.84
CA VAL A 188 7.34 -3.89 -14.06
C VAL A 188 7.34 -2.69 -15.00
N ALA A 189 6.19 -2.07 -15.26
CA ALA A 189 6.08 -0.89 -16.11
C ALA A 189 6.92 0.29 -15.60
N ALA A 190 7.01 0.49 -14.28
CA ALA A 190 7.80 1.55 -13.65
C ALA A 190 9.33 1.40 -13.85
N ARG A 191 9.81 0.23 -14.30
CA ARG A 191 11.21 0.03 -14.69
C ARG A 191 11.52 0.68 -16.03
N ASN A 192 10.53 0.78 -16.91
CA ASN A 192 10.62 1.46 -18.20
C ASN A 192 10.37 2.97 -18.08
N ASP A 193 9.79 3.43 -16.96
CA ASP A 193 9.65 4.85 -16.66
C ASP A 193 11.03 5.48 -16.37
N MET A 194 11.31 6.60 -17.03
CA MET A 194 12.50 7.43 -16.76
C MET A 194 12.66 7.67 -15.25
N PRO A 195 13.84 7.43 -14.66
CA PRO A 195 14.06 7.70 -13.25
C PRO A 195 13.73 9.15 -12.90
N SER A 196 12.97 9.35 -11.83
CA SER A 196 12.60 10.68 -11.32
C SER A 196 13.80 11.52 -10.85
N CYS A 197 14.93 10.86 -10.60
CA CYS A 197 16.22 11.48 -10.33
C CYS A 197 17.22 10.95 -11.34
N LEU A 198 17.33 11.62 -12.49
CA LEU A 198 18.48 11.44 -13.36
C LEU A 198 19.56 12.38 -12.83
N LEU A 199 20.50 11.83 -12.06
CA LEU A 199 21.78 12.48 -11.86
C LEU A 199 22.61 12.17 -13.11
N TYR A 200 22.99 13.21 -13.82
CA TYR A 200 23.92 13.08 -14.94
C TYR A 200 25.14 13.95 -14.69
N TRP A 201 26.28 13.45 -15.14
CA TRP A 201 27.51 14.21 -15.18
C TRP A 201 27.62 14.85 -16.55
N SER A 202 28.04 16.10 -16.56
CA SER A 202 28.59 16.74 -17.76
C SER A 202 29.77 15.93 -18.30
N ASP A 203 29.99 15.96 -19.62
CA ASP A 203 31.05 15.19 -20.29
C ASP A 203 32.46 15.56 -19.79
N ASP A 204 32.63 16.78 -19.27
CA ASP A 204 33.87 17.28 -18.67
C ASP A 204 34.01 16.96 -17.15
N GLY A 205 32.97 16.36 -16.56
CA GLY A 205 32.89 16.01 -15.15
C GLY A 205 32.90 17.21 -14.20
N GLN A 206 32.66 18.44 -14.69
CA GLN A 206 32.71 19.64 -13.86
C GLN A 206 31.36 20.07 -13.30
N SER A 207 30.27 19.50 -13.80
CA SER A 207 28.90 19.77 -13.36
C SER A 207 28.10 18.49 -13.18
N VAL A 208 27.29 18.47 -12.12
CA VAL A 208 26.29 17.44 -11.85
C VAL A 208 24.91 18.05 -12.07
N GLY A 209 24.17 17.50 -13.02
CA GLY A 209 22.78 17.85 -13.28
C GLY A 209 21.83 16.94 -12.51
N TRP A 210 20.75 17.52 -11.98
CA TRP A 210 19.60 16.82 -11.42
C TRP A 210 18.35 17.18 -12.23
N GLY A 211 17.78 16.17 -12.92
CA GLY A 211 16.53 16.33 -13.66
C GLY A 211 16.67 17.28 -14.85
N GLN A 212 15.62 18.07 -15.12
CA GLN A 212 15.56 18.96 -16.30
C GLN A 212 15.88 20.44 -16.02
N GLY A 213 16.48 20.80 -14.87
CA GLY A 213 16.68 22.23 -14.59
C GLY A 213 17.60 22.63 -13.43
N VAL A 214 18.17 21.70 -12.68
CA VAL A 214 19.14 22.04 -11.62
C VAL A 214 20.50 21.48 -12.02
N GLU A 215 21.48 22.35 -12.15
CA GLU A 215 22.86 21.98 -12.43
C GLU A 215 23.76 22.61 -11.38
N ILE A 216 24.61 21.80 -10.77
CA ILE A 216 25.55 22.22 -9.72
C ILE A 216 26.95 21.95 -10.22
N SER A 217 27.76 23.00 -10.31
CA SER A 217 29.17 22.83 -10.62
C SER A 217 29.91 22.18 -9.44
N MET A 218 30.97 21.43 -9.73
CA MET A 218 31.83 20.82 -8.71
C MET A 218 32.49 21.87 -7.80
N GLY A 219 32.69 23.09 -8.29
CA GLY A 219 33.11 24.23 -7.47
C GLY A 219 32.08 24.61 -6.42
N GLN A 220 30.81 24.76 -6.82
CA GLN A 220 29.69 25.02 -5.91
C GLN A 220 29.46 23.85 -4.95
N PHE A 221 29.56 22.61 -5.43
CA PHE A 221 29.41 21.42 -4.61
C PHE A 221 30.50 21.35 -3.52
N ARG A 222 31.75 21.64 -3.86
CA ARG A 222 32.86 21.68 -2.87
C ARG A 222 32.70 22.83 -1.88
N ALA A 223 32.17 23.97 -2.31
CA ALA A 223 31.90 25.12 -1.45
C ALA A 223 30.66 24.96 -0.56
N LEU A 224 29.79 23.97 -0.84
CA LEU A 224 28.55 23.72 -0.13
C LEU A 224 28.78 23.48 1.37
N THR A 225 29.80 22.70 1.72
CA THR A 225 30.13 22.41 3.12
C THR A 225 30.52 23.66 3.88
N GLU A 226 31.35 24.52 3.28
CA GLU A 226 31.76 25.79 3.88
C GLU A 226 30.58 26.76 4.02
N TYR A 227 29.71 26.82 3.00
CA TYR A 227 28.48 27.60 3.03
C TYR A 227 27.53 27.15 4.15
N LEU A 228 27.28 25.84 4.28
CA LEU A 228 26.43 25.29 5.34
C LEU A 228 26.98 25.57 6.74
N ILE A 229 28.30 25.42 6.94
CA ILE A 229 28.94 25.74 8.23
C ILE A 229 28.73 27.22 8.56
N LYS A 230 28.89 28.10 7.57
CA LYS A 230 28.69 29.54 7.75
C LYS A 230 27.23 29.89 8.09
N GLU A 231 26.27 29.30 7.37
CA GLU A 231 24.84 29.49 7.64
C GLU A 231 24.43 28.95 9.01
N VAL A 232 24.89 27.75 9.38
CA VAL A 232 24.62 27.16 10.70
C VAL A 232 25.22 28.01 11.81
N ASN A 233 26.44 28.52 11.65
CA ASN A 233 27.05 29.43 12.63
C ASN A 233 26.28 30.74 12.72
N SER A 234 25.84 31.30 11.59
CA SER A 234 25.01 32.51 11.57
C SER A 234 23.66 32.28 12.29
N LEU A 235 23.01 31.15 12.02
CA LEU A 235 21.76 30.76 12.65
C LEU A 235 21.95 30.49 14.15
N CYS A 236 23.02 29.80 14.53
CA CYS A 236 23.38 29.56 15.92
C CYS A 236 23.61 30.88 16.66
N ASN A 237 24.37 31.81 16.08
CA ASN A 237 24.57 33.14 16.64
C ASN A 237 23.25 33.92 16.78
N SER A 238 22.35 33.79 15.80
CA SER A 238 21.02 34.40 15.86
C SER A 238 20.15 33.77 16.96
N LEU A 239 20.14 32.45 17.10
CA LEU A 239 19.36 31.72 18.10
C LEU A 239 19.90 31.93 19.52
N MET A 240 21.21 32.08 19.64
CA MET A 240 21.90 32.42 20.88
C MET A 240 21.83 33.93 21.18
N PHE A 241 21.14 34.74 20.37
CA PHE A 241 21.07 36.21 20.52
C PHE A 241 22.45 36.88 20.66
N GLY A 242 23.49 36.32 20.02
CA GLY A 242 24.87 36.79 20.13
C GLY A 242 25.58 36.44 21.44
N LEU A 243 25.04 35.52 22.25
CA LEU A 243 25.73 34.97 23.41
C LEU A 243 26.81 33.99 22.96
N GLU A 244 28.07 34.35 23.16
CA GLU A 244 29.19 33.42 23.10
C GLU A 244 29.30 32.71 24.46
N PRO A 245 29.12 31.39 24.54
CA PRO A 245 29.35 30.66 25.78
C PRO A 245 30.85 30.63 26.08
N ASP A 246 31.25 31.16 27.24
CA ASP A 246 32.61 30.95 27.76
C ASP A 246 32.83 29.46 28.02
N ILE A 247 33.85 28.87 27.38
CA ILE A 247 34.29 27.48 27.57
C ILE A 247 35.37 27.44 28.66
#